data_AF-A0A928NVD4-F1
#
_entry.id   AF-A0A928NVD4-F1
#
_cell.length_a   1.000
_cell.length_b   1.000
_cell.length_c   1.000
_cell.angle_alpha   90.00
_cell.angle_beta   90.00
_cell.angle_gamma   90.00
#
_symmetry.space_group_name_H-M   'P 1'
#
loop_
_entity.id
_entity.type
_entity.pdbx_description
1 polymer ?
#
loop_
_entity_poly.entity_id
_entity_poly.type
_entity_poly.pdbx_seq_one_letter_code
_entity_poly.pdbx_strand_id
1 'polypeptide(L)'
;MFCIYCGKQITDGEFCPHCGKRIALSQTNYQPDPQAQILGDVYDQLLQVQAQKKAFHQSEINSLDNAIHHFSQKKAEFDEYESVCNLVNYYAKGAKKGLIVWGAIIVSIGFLILYSALTGRVVQEDKVTDILLLSVIPGLLMIVGGISMQINNRKKYTAYQEQCANLLQELYIHYTKYPNCPVGPEYTNPKILVRIRNILISGRADTIKESINMLISDSNQDSINQSLAITSMSLASIEEIIRKRNPWL
;
A
#
# COMPACT_ATOMS: atom_id res chain seq x y z
N MET A 1 -59.16 46.14 8.27
CA MET A 1 -58.34 44.91 8.39
C MET A 1 -58.98 43.81 7.53
N PHE A 2 -58.27 42.77 7.08
CA PHE A 2 -58.86 41.62 6.36
C PHE A 2 -58.80 40.35 7.23
N CYS A 3 -59.83 39.52 7.19
CA CYS A 3 -59.84 38.25 7.94
C CYS A 3 -58.91 37.22 7.30
N ILE A 4 -57.94 36.67 8.04
CA ILE A 4 -57.02 35.63 7.57
C ILE A 4 -57.69 34.32 7.12
N TYR A 5 -58.93 34.07 7.55
CA TYR A 5 -59.65 32.83 7.24
C TYR A 5 -60.57 32.94 6.02
N CYS A 6 -61.08 34.12 5.70
CA CYS A 6 -62.07 34.28 4.62
C CYS A 6 -61.77 35.44 3.65
N GLY A 7 -60.70 36.20 3.89
CA GLY A 7 -60.25 37.28 3.01
C GLY A 7 -61.16 38.51 2.92
N LYS A 8 -62.28 38.56 3.68
CA LYS A 8 -63.20 39.70 3.67
C LYS A 8 -62.74 40.82 4.60
N GLN A 9 -63.05 42.05 4.22
CA GLN A 9 -62.74 43.24 5.01
C GLN A 9 -63.58 43.25 6.29
N ILE A 10 -62.94 43.58 7.40
CA ILE A 10 -63.51 43.64 8.73
C ILE A 10 -63.26 45.01 9.35
N THR A 11 -64.30 45.53 10.00
CA THR A 11 -64.27 46.64 10.95
C THR A 11 -64.05 46.06 12.34
N ASP A 12 -63.22 46.73 13.15
CA ASP A 12 -62.66 46.21 14.40
C ASP A 12 -63.65 45.40 15.28
N GLY A 13 -63.21 44.22 15.73
CA GLY A 13 -63.97 43.32 16.58
C GLY A 13 -63.27 41.98 16.78
N GLU A 14 -63.56 41.30 17.89
CA GLU A 14 -62.94 40.01 18.24
C GLU A 14 -63.39 38.84 17.36
N PHE A 15 -64.45 39.01 16.56
CA PHE A 15 -65.01 37.96 15.71
C PHE A 15 -65.28 38.47 14.31
N CYS A 16 -64.98 37.64 13.30
CA CYS A 16 -65.26 38.01 11.91
C CYS A 16 -66.76 37.92 11.66
N PRO A 17 -67.44 39.02 11.27
CA PRO A 17 -68.88 39.01 11.00
C PRO A 17 -69.26 38.14 9.80
N HIS A 18 -68.30 37.75 8.95
CA HIS A 18 -68.56 36.95 7.76
C HIS A 18 -68.37 35.44 7.96
N CYS A 19 -67.50 35.00 8.86
CA CYS A 19 -67.22 33.57 9.04
C CYS A 19 -67.37 33.09 10.50
N GLY A 20 -67.71 33.99 11.43
CA GLY A 20 -67.91 33.67 12.85
C GLY A 20 -66.64 33.28 13.60
N LYS A 21 -65.47 33.19 12.93
CA LYS A 21 -64.21 32.83 13.58
C LYS A 21 -63.66 34.01 14.37
N ARG A 22 -63.14 33.71 15.57
CA ARG A 22 -62.46 34.69 16.43
C ARG A 22 -61.23 35.23 15.70
N ILE A 23 -61.17 36.54 15.52
CA ILE A 23 -60.00 37.26 15.05
C ILE A 23 -59.21 37.57 16.32
N ALA A 24 -58.10 36.88 16.53
CA ALA A 24 -57.21 37.19 17.64
C ALA A 24 -56.66 38.62 17.41
N LEU A 25 -57.31 39.61 18.03
CA LEU A 25 -56.76 40.95 18.23
C LEU A 25 -55.64 40.84 19.26
N SER A 26 -54.52 40.35 18.78
CA SER A 26 -53.25 40.61 19.40
C SER A 26 -52.19 40.50 18.32
N GLN A 27 -51.68 41.67 17.92
CA GLN A 27 -50.25 41.81 17.74
C GLN A 27 -49.57 41.48 19.10
N THR A 28 -49.63 40.21 19.51
CA THR A 28 -48.59 39.70 20.38
C THR A 28 -47.39 39.64 19.48
N ASN A 29 -46.33 40.36 19.86
CA ASN A 29 -44.96 39.96 19.58
C ASN A 29 -44.91 38.43 19.50
N TYR A 30 -44.95 37.85 18.31
CA TYR A 30 -44.52 36.48 18.12
C TYR A 30 -43.02 36.56 18.22
N GLN A 31 -42.50 36.61 19.45
CA GLN A 31 -41.16 36.15 19.70
C GLN A 31 -41.22 34.65 19.38
N PRO A 32 -40.52 34.18 18.32
CA PRO A 32 -40.36 32.76 18.13
C PRO A 32 -39.87 32.17 19.46
N ASP A 33 -40.39 30.99 19.82
CA ASP A 33 -39.91 30.28 20.99
C ASP A 33 -38.38 30.24 20.92
N PRO A 34 -37.66 30.81 21.91
CA PRO A 34 -36.20 30.85 21.89
C PRO A 34 -35.59 29.48 21.61
N GLN A 35 -36.25 28.39 22.06
CA GLN A 35 -35.80 27.02 21.84
C GLN A 35 -35.98 26.56 20.38
N ALA A 36 -37.05 26.98 19.70
CA ALA A 36 -37.28 26.66 18.30
C ALA A 36 -36.34 27.41 17.35
N GLN A 37 -35.97 28.65 17.72
CA GLN A 37 -35.01 29.44 16.95
C GLN A 37 -33.59 28.86 17.07
N ILE A 38 -33.16 28.50 18.28
CA ILE A 38 -31.87 27.82 18.52
C ILE A 38 -31.80 26.49 17.74
N LEU A 39 -32.89 25.72 17.70
CA LEU A 39 -32.93 24.45 16.98
C LEU A 39 -32.81 24.63 15.46
N GLY A 40 -33.45 25.66 14.90
CA GLY A 40 -33.31 26.05 13.50
C GLY A 40 -31.88 26.46 13.15
N ASP A 41 -31.27 27.32 13.96
CA ASP A 41 -29.90 27.80 13.75
C ASP A 41 -28.88 26.65 13.79
N VAL A 42 -29.05 25.68 14.71
CA VAL A 42 -28.20 24.48 14.80
C VAL A 42 -28.36 23.58 13.57
N TYR A 43 -29.59 23.41 13.06
CA TYR A 43 -29.83 22.61 11.86
C TYR A 43 -29.19 23.24 10.61
N ASP A 44 -29.32 24.56 10.46
CA ASP A 44 -28.69 25.30 9.36
C ASP A 44 -27.16 25.23 9.45
N GLN A 45 -26.59 25.31 10.66
CA GLN A 45 -25.16 25.15 10.88
C GLN A 45 -24.66 23.74 10.51
N LEU A 46 -25.41 22.68 10.87
CA LEU A 46 -25.09 21.31 10.47
C LEU A 46 -25.12 21.13 8.95
N LEU A 47 -26.12 21.72 8.28
CA LEU A 47 -26.25 21.64 6.83
C LEU A 47 -25.07 22.33 6.12
N GLN A 48 -24.65 23.49 6.64
CA GLN A 48 -23.47 24.20 6.13
C GLN A 48 -22.18 23.39 6.32
N VAL A 49 -21.99 22.77 7.49
CA VAL A 49 -20.82 21.91 7.76
C VAL A 49 -20.78 20.69 6.83
N GLN A 50 -21.92 20.07 6.56
CA GLN A 50 -22.00 18.95 5.61
C GLN A 50 -21.69 19.38 4.17
N ALA A 51 -22.20 20.54 3.75
CA ALA A 51 -21.90 21.10 2.44
C ALA A 51 -20.42 21.42 2.29
N GLN A 52 -19.80 22.00 3.32
CA GLN A 52 -18.35 22.25 3.36
C GLN A 52 -17.54 20.96 3.30
N LYS A 53 -17.92 19.92 4.05
CA LYS A 53 -17.24 18.61 4.00
C LYS A 53 -17.28 18.01 2.59
N LYS A 54 -18.44 18.05 1.93
CA LYS A 54 -18.60 17.56 0.54
C LYS A 54 -17.76 18.37 -0.45
N ALA A 55 -17.76 19.70 -0.32
CA ALA A 55 -16.96 20.58 -1.18
C ALA A 55 -15.45 20.34 -0.99
N PHE A 56 -15.01 20.14 0.25
CA PHE A 56 -13.62 19.80 0.56
C PHE A 56 -13.22 18.45 -0.05
N HIS A 57 -14.03 17.42 0.15
CA HIS A 57 -13.78 16.09 -0.41
C HIS A 57 -13.71 16.11 -1.95
N GLN A 58 -14.60 16.87 -2.60
CA GLN A 58 -14.57 17.03 -4.05
C GLN A 58 -13.31 17.79 -4.53
N SER A 59 -12.85 18.78 -3.76
CA SER A 59 -11.60 19.51 -4.03
C SER A 59 -10.39 18.57 -3.98
N GLU A 60 -10.34 17.67 -3.00
CA GLU A 60 -9.27 16.65 -2.90
C GLU A 60 -9.26 15.70 -4.11
N ILE A 61 -10.43 15.21 -4.53
CA ILE A 61 -10.54 14.36 -5.73
C ILE A 61 -10.03 15.10 -6.98
N ASN A 62 -10.46 16.36 -7.15
CA ASN A 62 -10.04 17.17 -8.31
C ASN A 62 -8.53 17.44 -8.29
N SER A 63 -7.95 17.72 -7.12
CA SER A 63 -6.50 17.89 -6.95
C SER A 63 -5.74 16.62 -7.34
N LEU A 64 -6.27 15.46 -6.97
CA LEU A 64 -5.68 14.17 -7.30
C LEU A 64 -5.81 13.84 -8.79
N ASP A 65 -6.92 14.19 -9.44
CA ASP A 65 -7.10 14.03 -10.88
C ASP A 65 -6.10 14.85 -11.69
N ASN A 66 -5.84 16.09 -11.25
CA ASN A 66 -4.80 16.93 -11.85
C ASN A 66 -3.40 16.33 -11.67
N ALA A 67 -3.10 15.80 -10.48
CA ALA A 67 -1.83 15.13 -10.21
C ALA A 67 -1.67 13.87 -11.08
N ILE A 68 -2.71 13.02 -11.17
CA ILE A 68 -2.71 11.83 -12.03
C ILE A 68 -2.41 12.21 -13.47
N HIS A 69 -3.11 13.23 -14.00
CA HIS A 69 -2.88 13.70 -15.36
C HIS A 69 -1.42 14.16 -15.56
N HIS A 70 -0.87 14.94 -14.63
CA HIS A 70 0.51 15.41 -14.70
C HIS A 70 1.54 14.26 -14.66
N PHE A 71 1.44 13.37 -13.67
CA PHE A 71 2.42 12.29 -13.49
C PHE A 71 2.26 11.15 -14.49
N SER A 72 1.09 11.01 -15.11
CA SER A 72 0.86 10.01 -16.17
C SER A 72 1.73 10.21 -17.40
N GLN A 73 2.21 11.44 -17.64
CA GLN A 73 3.11 11.77 -18.76
C GLN A 73 4.43 10.99 -18.69
N LYS A 74 4.91 10.73 -17.47
CA LYS A 74 6.14 9.97 -17.20
C LYS A 74 5.91 8.58 -16.64
N LYS A 75 4.77 7.97 -17.01
CA LYS A 75 4.39 6.64 -16.48
C LYS A 75 5.46 5.58 -16.78
N ALA A 76 6.07 5.63 -17.97
CA ALA A 76 7.09 4.66 -18.36
C ALA A 76 8.32 4.72 -17.44
N GLU A 77 8.75 5.92 -17.06
CA GLU A 77 9.88 6.14 -16.16
C GLU A 77 9.57 5.69 -14.73
N PHE A 78 8.32 5.87 -14.27
CA PHE A 78 7.87 5.31 -12.99
C PHE A 78 7.85 3.77 -13.00
N ASP A 79 7.40 3.16 -14.10
CA ASP A 79 7.38 1.71 -14.27
C ASP A 79 8.80 1.12 -14.38
N GLU A 80 9.71 1.83 -15.07
CA GLU A 80 11.12 1.48 -15.15
C GLU A 80 11.80 1.56 -13.78
N TYR A 81 11.59 2.66 -13.04
CA TYR A 81 12.07 2.80 -11.67
C TYR A 81 11.62 1.63 -10.78
N GLU A 82 10.33 1.29 -10.81
CA GLU A 82 9.79 0.15 -10.04
C GLU A 82 10.47 -1.17 -10.44
N SER A 83 10.67 -1.40 -11.75
CA SER A 83 11.34 -2.60 -12.26
C SER A 83 12.80 -2.71 -11.81
N VAL A 84 13.56 -1.62 -11.87
CA VAL A 84 14.98 -1.58 -11.49
C VAL A 84 15.11 -1.77 -9.98
N CYS A 85 14.30 -1.10 -9.18
CA CYS A 85 14.37 -1.26 -7.73
C CYS A 85 13.89 -2.65 -7.28
N ASN A 86 13.00 -3.32 -8.04
CA ASN A 86 12.69 -4.74 -7.86
C ASN A 86 13.91 -5.65 -8.15
N LEU A 87 14.69 -5.35 -9.19
CA LEU A 87 15.95 -6.05 -9.47
C LEU A 87 16.97 -5.83 -8.33
N VAL A 88 17.12 -4.60 -7.82
CA VAL A 88 17.97 -4.30 -6.66
C VAL A 88 17.58 -5.16 -5.47
N ASN A 89 16.29 -5.24 -5.15
CA ASN A 89 15.77 -6.08 -4.07
C ASN A 89 16.01 -7.58 -4.31
N TYR A 90 15.88 -8.05 -5.55
CA TYR A 90 16.18 -9.42 -5.93
C TYR A 90 17.65 -9.78 -5.67
N TYR A 91 18.59 -8.95 -6.16
CA TYR A 91 20.01 -9.18 -5.96
C TYR A 91 20.43 -9.02 -4.49
N ALA A 92 19.82 -8.08 -3.74
CA ALA A 92 20.05 -7.92 -2.30
C ALA A 92 19.65 -9.17 -1.50
N LYS A 93 18.48 -9.75 -1.80
CA LYS A 93 18.01 -10.99 -1.16
C LYS A 93 18.80 -12.22 -1.62
N GLY A 94 19.14 -12.28 -2.92
CA GLY A 94 19.94 -13.35 -3.52
C GLY A 94 21.35 -13.47 -2.92
N ALA A 95 21.97 -12.33 -2.60
CA ALA A 95 23.30 -12.31 -1.97
C ALA A 95 23.36 -13.08 -0.64
N LYS A 96 22.31 -13.00 0.19
CA LYS A 96 22.23 -13.70 1.48
C LYS A 96 22.04 -15.21 1.30
N LYS A 97 21.18 -15.62 0.35
CA LYS A 97 20.94 -17.04 0.05
C LYS A 97 22.17 -17.71 -0.55
N GLY A 98 22.89 -17.01 -1.44
CA GLY A 98 24.13 -17.50 -2.04
C GLY A 98 25.21 -17.80 -1.00
N LEU A 99 25.43 -16.89 -0.04
CA LEU A 99 26.41 -17.07 1.04
C LEU A 99 26.14 -18.34 1.88
N ILE A 100 24.88 -18.64 2.18
CA ILE A 100 24.51 -19.83 2.98
C ILE A 100 24.77 -21.11 2.19
N VAL A 101 24.38 -21.15 0.90
CA VAL A 101 24.58 -22.33 0.05
C VAL A 101 26.06 -22.61 -0.17
N TRP A 102 26.86 -21.57 -0.46
CA TRP A 102 28.31 -21.73 -0.64
C TRP A 102 29.01 -22.12 0.66
N GLY A 103 28.59 -21.56 1.80
CA GLY A 103 29.09 -21.97 3.12
C GLY A 103 28.81 -23.45 3.40
N ALA A 104 27.60 -23.93 3.10
CA ALA A 104 27.25 -25.34 3.26
C ALA A 104 28.07 -26.28 2.36
N ILE A 105 28.37 -25.87 1.12
CA ILE A 105 29.23 -26.64 0.20
C ILE A 105 30.64 -26.76 0.76
N ILE A 106 31.24 -25.66 1.21
CA ILE A 106 32.61 -25.65 1.76
C ILE A 106 32.68 -26.53 3.01
N VAL A 107 31.71 -26.43 3.91
CA VAL A 107 31.62 -27.28 5.12
C VAL A 107 31.48 -28.75 4.75
N SER A 108 30.66 -29.07 3.74
CA SER A 108 30.46 -30.46 3.27
C SER A 108 31.74 -31.05 2.67
N ILE A 109 32.48 -30.28 1.87
CA ILE A 109 33.76 -30.71 1.30
C ILE A 109 34.81 -30.88 2.40
N GLY A 110 34.90 -29.93 3.35
CA GLY A 110 35.79 -30.02 4.50
C GLY A 110 35.49 -31.25 5.36
N PHE A 111 34.21 -31.57 5.56
CA PHE A 111 33.77 -32.78 6.27
C PHE A 111 34.15 -34.07 5.52
N LEU A 112 34.02 -34.11 4.19
CA LEU A 112 34.44 -35.27 3.39
C LEU A 112 35.96 -35.51 3.48
N ILE A 113 36.76 -34.44 3.43
CA ILE A 113 38.22 -34.52 3.58
C ILE A 113 38.57 -35.02 4.98
N LEU A 114 37.96 -34.44 6.03
CA LEU A 114 38.19 -34.86 7.42
C LEU A 114 37.75 -36.31 7.67
N TYR A 115 36.61 -36.72 7.13
CA TYR A 115 36.10 -38.10 7.22
C TYR A 115 37.05 -39.09 6.53
N SER A 116 37.59 -38.73 5.36
CA SER A 116 38.58 -39.56 4.66
C SER A 116 39.89 -39.71 5.45
N ALA A 117 40.33 -38.65 6.14
CA ALA A 117 41.51 -38.69 7.00
C ALA A 117 41.28 -39.52 8.28
N LEU A 118 40.10 -39.39 8.90
CA LEU A 118 39.74 -40.10 10.14
C LEU A 118 39.47 -41.59 9.93
N THR A 119 38.88 -41.97 8.80
CA THR A 119 38.56 -43.39 8.51
C THR A 119 39.75 -44.19 8.03
N GLY A 120 40.93 -43.57 7.87
CA GLY A 120 42.22 -44.25 7.85
C GLY A 120 42.33 -45.41 6.87
N ARG A 121 41.54 -45.43 5.79
CA ARG A 121 41.71 -46.44 4.76
C ARG A 121 42.95 -46.08 3.98
N VAL A 122 44.03 -46.75 4.39
CA VAL A 122 45.30 -46.95 3.71
C VAL A 122 45.05 -47.12 2.21
N VAL A 123 45.06 -46.00 1.50
CA VAL A 123 45.27 -46.00 0.06
C VAL A 123 46.77 -46.11 -0.10
N GLN A 124 47.20 -47.18 -0.74
CA GLN A 124 48.55 -47.43 -1.23
C GLN A 124 49.22 -46.12 -1.70
N GLU A 125 50.46 -45.84 -1.26
CA GLU A 125 51.10 -44.51 -1.36
C GLU A 125 51.02 -43.86 -2.75
N ASP A 126 50.97 -44.66 -3.82
CA ASP A 126 50.90 -44.20 -5.20
C ASP A 126 49.53 -43.63 -5.61
N LYS A 127 48.45 -43.94 -4.89
CA LYS A 127 47.07 -43.53 -5.21
C LYS A 127 46.53 -42.40 -4.33
N VAL A 128 47.24 -42.05 -3.26
CA VAL A 128 46.83 -40.99 -2.31
C VAL A 128 46.92 -39.62 -2.96
N THR A 129 48.00 -39.38 -3.71
CA THR A 129 48.25 -38.16 -4.48
C THR A 129 47.20 -37.96 -5.57
N ASP A 130 46.84 -39.01 -6.30
CA ASP A 130 45.83 -38.93 -7.36
C ASP A 130 44.42 -38.62 -6.80
N ILE A 131 44.03 -39.23 -5.67
CA ILE A 131 42.74 -38.96 -5.03
C ILE A 131 42.69 -37.55 -4.41
N LEU A 132 43.79 -37.08 -3.83
CA LEU A 132 43.89 -35.71 -3.33
C LEU A 132 43.80 -34.69 -4.47
N LEU A 133 44.50 -34.92 -5.59
CA LEU A 133 44.41 -34.05 -6.77
C LEU A 133 42.98 -33.98 -7.32
N LEU A 134 42.30 -35.13 -7.40
CA LEU A 134 40.95 -35.24 -7.97
C LEU A 134 39.89 -34.54 -7.12
N SER A 135 40.13 -34.35 -5.82
CA SER A 135 39.20 -33.68 -4.89
C SER A 135 39.50 -32.20 -4.72
N VAL A 136 40.78 -31.83 -4.68
CA VAL A 136 41.24 -30.45 -4.44
C VAL A 136 41.02 -29.56 -5.66
N ILE A 137 41.27 -30.07 -6.88
CA ILE A 137 41.12 -29.27 -8.11
C ILE A 137 39.65 -28.85 -8.35
N PRO A 138 38.64 -29.75 -8.28
CA PRO A 138 37.24 -29.34 -8.41
C PRO A 138 36.77 -28.44 -7.26
N GLY A 139 37.27 -28.66 -6.05
CA GLY A 139 36.99 -27.79 -4.89
C GLY A 139 37.46 -26.35 -5.13
N LEU A 140 38.70 -26.19 -5.59
CA LEU A 140 39.26 -24.88 -5.93
C LEU A 140 38.52 -24.22 -7.10
N LEU A 141 38.20 -24.97 -8.17
CA LEU A 141 37.43 -24.45 -9.30
C LEU A 141 36.03 -23.98 -8.89
N MET A 142 35.35 -24.71 -8.00
CA MET A 142 34.06 -24.31 -7.45
C MET A 142 34.16 -23.05 -6.59
N ILE A 143 35.19 -22.94 -5.75
CA ILE A 143 35.44 -21.74 -4.92
C ILE A 143 35.71 -20.52 -5.82
N VAL A 144 36.60 -20.65 -6.80
CA VAL A 144 36.93 -19.58 -7.75
C VAL A 144 35.70 -19.19 -8.59
N GLY A 145 34.92 -20.16 -9.05
CA GLY A 145 33.67 -19.94 -9.77
C GLY A 145 32.62 -19.22 -8.92
N GLY A 146 32.47 -19.62 -7.66
CA GLY A 146 31.56 -18.98 -6.70
C GLY A 146 31.95 -17.53 -6.39
N ILE A 147 33.24 -17.27 -6.16
CA ILE A 147 33.77 -15.91 -5.94
C ILE A 147 33.55 -15.05 -7.20
N SER A 148 33.86 -15.58 -8.38
CA SER A 148 33.67 -14.86 -9.66
C SER A 148 32.20 -14.50 -9.90
N MET A 149 31.28 -15.45 -9.69
CA MET A 149 29.84 -15.23 -9.79
C MET A 149 29.35 -14.18 -8.78
N GLN A 150 29.88 -14.20 -7.55
CA GLN A 150 29.51 -13.25 -6.51
C GLN A 150 30.01 -11.83 -6.83
N ILE A 151 31.22 -11.68 -7.36
CA ILE A 151 31.74 -10.39 -7.83
C ILE A 151 30.87 -9.85 -8.98
N ASN A 152 30.50 -10.70 -9.94
CA ASN A 152 29.62 -10.30 -11.04
C ASN A 152 28.24 -9.85 -10.54
N ASN A 153 27.65 -10.59 -9.60
CA ASN A 153 26.36 -10.23 -9.01
C ASN A 153 26.44 -8.93 -8.19
N ARG A 154 27.56 -8.67 -7.50
CA ARG A 154 27.80 -7.39 -6.82
C ARG A 154 27.90 -6.23 -7.80
N LYS A 155 28.63 -6.40 -8.92
CA LYS A 155 28.72 -5.38 -9.98
C LYS A 155 27.34 -5.04 -10.57
N LYS A 156 26.53 -6.07 -10.83
CA LYS A 156 25.14 -5.88 -11.29
C LYS A 156 24.30 -5.15 -10.25
N TYR A 157 24.39 -5.55 -8.98
CA TYR A 157 23.69 -4.88 -7.89
C TYR A 157 24.04 -3.39 -7.80
N THR A 158 25.33 -3.03 -7.82
CA THR A 158 25.75 -1.63 -7.76
C THR A 158 25.29 -0.83 -8.99
N ALA A 159 25.34 -1.43 -10.18
CA ALA A 159 24.85 -0.78 -11.40
C ALA A 159 23.33 -0.50 -11.34
N TYR A 160 22.53 -1.48 -10.91
CA TYR A 160 21.08 -1.26 -10.75
C TYR A 160 20.76 -0.28 -9.62
N GLN A 161 21.56 -0.27 -8.55
CA GLN A 161 21.38 0.69 -7.46
C GLN A 161 21.64 2.12 -7.92
N GLU A 162 22.69 2.34 -8.69
CA GLU A 162 23.00 3.64 -9.31
C GLU A 162 21.89 4.07 -10.29
N GLN A 163 21.41 3.15 -11.13
CA GLN A 163 20.28 3.42 -12.03
C GLN A 163 18.99 3.79 -11.26
N CYS A 164 18.63 3.06 -10.20
CA CYS A 164 17.47 3.36 -9.35
C CYS A 164 17.63 4.76 -8.69
N ALA A 165 18.84 5.14 -8.28
CA ALA A 165 19.11 6.47 -7.70
C ALA A 165 18.99 7.60 -8.75
N ASN A 166 19.52 7.41 -9.96
CA ASN A 166 19.44 8.39 -11.04
C ASN A 166 17.98 8.59 -11.50
N LEU A 167 17.23 7.50 -11.68
CA LEU A 167 15.80 7.56 -12.01
C LEU A 167 15.00 8.26 -10.91
N LEU A 168 15.28 7.97 -9.64
CA LEU A 168 14.63 8.65 -8.52
C LEU A 168 14.89 10.16 -8.54
N GLN A 169 16.13 10.57 -8.83
CA GLN A 169 16.49 11.98 -8.93
C GLN A 169 15.72 12.66 -10.08
N GLU A 170 15.61 12.01 -11.23
CA GLU A 170 14.86 12.55 -12.37
C GLU A 170 13.37 12.70 -12.05
N LEU A 171 12.76 11.68 -11.42
CA LEU A 171 11.37 11.72 -10.96
C LEU A 171 11.16 12.81 -9.89
N TYR A 172 12.15 13.02 -9.00
CA TYR A 172 12.10 14.09 -8.01
C TYR A 172 12.15 15.48 -8.64
N ILE A 173 12.98 15.67 -9.68
CA ILE A 173 13.01 16.92 -10.45
C ILE A 173 11.66 17.14 -11.15
N HIS A 174 11.03 16.07 -11.65
CA HIS A 174 9.69 16.17 -12.22
C HIS A 174 8.65 16.56 -11.16
N TYR A 175 8.71 15.96 -9.97
CA TYR A 175 7.85 16.27 -8.84
C TYR A 175 7.94 17.75 -8.41
N THR A 176 9.14 18.31 -8.30
CA THR A 176 9.33 19.71 -7.86
C THR A 176 8.79 20.74 -8.86
N LYS A 177 8.56 20.35 -10.13
CA LYS A 177 7.90 21.20 -11.13
C LYS A 177 6.38 21.28 -10.93
N TYR A 178 5.78 20.37 -10.16
CA TYR A 178 4.35 20.38 -9.86
C TYR A 178 4.11 21.15 -8.54
N PRO A 179 3.50 22.36 -8.59
CA PRO A 179 3.27 23.15 -7.39
C PRO A 179 2.18 22.51 -6.52
N ASN A 180 2.40 22.50 -5.20
CA ASN A 180 1.44 22.05 -4.18
C ASN A 180 0.86 20.64 -4.46
N CYS A 181 1.73 19.64 -4.65
CA CYS A 181 1.29 18.26 -4.79
C CYS A 181 0.50 17.79 -3.55
N PRO A 182 -0.67 17.14 -3.72
CA PRO A 182 -1.47 16.66 -2.59
C PRO A 182 -0.84 15.46 -1.85
N VAL A 183 0.19 14.83 -2.42
CA VAL A 183 0.86 13.66 -1.86
C VAL A 183 2.38 13.83 -1.85
N GLY A 184 3.05 13.11 -0.94
CA GLY A 184 4.50 13.04 -0.89
C GLY A 184 5.11 12.38 -2.14
N PRO A 185 6.40 12.63 -2.43
CA PRO A 185 7.08 12.14 -3.63
C PRO A 185 7.02 10.62 -3.78
N GLU A 186 7.00 9.87 -2.67
CA GLU A 186 6.92 8.41 -2.64
C GLU A 186 5.58 7.85 -3.14
N TYR A 187 4.50 8.66 -3.15
CA TYR A 187 3.17 8.25 -3.61
C TYR A 187 2.80 8.83 -4.98
N THR A 188 3.74 9.46 -5.68
CA THR A 188 3.49 10.15 -6.97
C THR A 188 3.32 9.21 -8.17
N ASN A 189 3.62 7.92 -8.00
CA ASN A 189 3.42 6.95 -9.07
C ASN A 189 1.95 6.95 -9.51
N PRO A 190 1.63 7.11 -10.82
CA PRO A 190 0.26 7.16 -11.32
C PRO A 190 -0.62 5.98 -10.87
N LYS A 191 -0.05 4.77 -10.75
CA LYS A 191 -0.77 3.59 -10.25
C LYS A 191 -1.25 3.78 -8.81
N ILE A 192 -0.39 4.35 -7.96
CA ILE A 192 -0.68 4.62 -6.55
C ILE A 192 -1.72 5.72 -6.44
N LEU A 193 -1.56 6.82 -7.18
CA LEU A 193 -2.51 7.92 -7.20
C LEU A 193 -3.92 7.48 -7.61
N VAL A 194 -4.05 6.63 -8.65
CA VAL A 194 -5.34 6.06 -9.06
C VAL A 194 -5.94 5.19 -7.94
N ARG A 195 -5.12 4.45 -7.20
CA ARG A 195 -5.61 3.62 -6.08
C ARG A 195 -6.08 4.49 -4.92
N ILE A 196 -5.34 5.54 -4.57
CA ILE A 196 -5.74 6.57 -3.59
C ILE A 196 -7.09 7.18 -4.00
N ARG A 197 -7.22 7.58 -5.28
CA ARG A 197 -8.45 8.15 -5.84
C ARG A 197 -9.64 7.21 -5.69
N ASN A 198 -9.45 5.93 -6.00
CA ASN A 198 -10.50 4.93 -5.89
C ASN A 198 -10.95 4.74 -4.43
N ILE A 199 -10.03 4.82 -3.46
CA ILE A 199 -10.36 4.75 -2.03
C ILE A 199 -11.23 5.95 -1.63
N LEU A 200 -10.86 7.17 -2.04
CA LEU A 200 -11.65 8.38 -1.80
C LEU A 200 -13.05 8.29 -2.43
N ILE A 201 -13.15 7.96 -3.72
CA ILE A 201 -14.43 7.86 -4.44
C ILE A 201 -15.32 6.77 -3.84
N SER A 202 -14.75 5.68 -3.35
CA SER A 202 -15.51 4.61 -2.69
C SER A 202 -16.09 5.01 -1.32
N GLY A 203 -15.75 6.19 -0.79
CA GLY A 203 -16.16 6.63 0.53
C GLY A 203 -15.47 5.88 1.68
N ARG A 204 -14.42 5.10 1.38
CA ARG A 204 -13.63 4.37 2.39
C ARG A 204 -12.76 5.33 3.22
N ALA A 205 -12.39 6.48 2.66
CA ALA A 205 -11.60 7.51 3.33
C ALA A 205 -12.19 8.90 3.04
N ASP A 206 -12.19 9.77 4.04
CA ASP A 206 -12.66 11.14 3.92
C ASP A 206 -11.60 12.08 3.33
N THR A 207 -10.31 11.76 3.56
CA THR A 207 -9.16 12.60 3.18
C THR A 207 -8.10 11.83 2.41
N ILE A 208 -7.24 12.55 1.67
CA ILE A 208 -6.10 11.93 0.95
C ILE A 208 -5.17 11.22 1.95
N LYS A 209 -4.88 11.83 3.09
CA LYS A 209 -4.04 11.22 4.13
C LYS A 209 -4.60 9.90 4.65
N GLU A 210 -5.90 9.86 4.91
CA GLU A 210 -6.57 8.64 5.37
C GLU A 210 -6.54 7.55 4.30
N SER A 211 -6.75 7.92 3.04
CA SER A 211 -6.66 6.97 1.93
C SER A 211 -5.25 6.35 1.77
N ILE A 212 -4.19 7.11 2.06
CA ILE A 212 -2.81 6.60 2.09
C ILE A 212 -2.63 5.61 3.25
N ASN A 213 -3.15 5.93 4.44
CA ASN A 213 -3.07 5.00 5.57
C ASN A 213 -3.79 3.68 5.26
N MET A 214 -4.96 3.74 4.60
CA MET A 214 -5.67 2.55 4.15
C MET A 214 -4.91 1.76 3.09
N LEU A 215 -4.23 2.45 2.16
CA LEU A 215 -3.38 1.80 1.16
C LEU A 215 -2.27 0.98 1.83
N ILE A 216 -1.62 1.55 2.86
CA ILE A 216 -0.55 0.89 3.61
C ILE A 216 -1.12 -0.32 4.39
N SER A 217 -2.27 -0.15 5.04
CA SER A 217 -2.91 -1.27 5.76
C SER A 217 -3.32 -2.41 4.81
N ASP A 218 -3.88 -2.09 3.65
CA ASP A 218 -4.28 -3.08 2.64
C ASP A 218 -3.06 -3.87 2.14
N SER A 219 -1.94 -3.19 1.85
CA SER A 219 -0.68 -3.83 1.42
C SER A 219 -0.08 -4.77 2.48
N ASN A 220 -0.10 -4.33 3.75
CA ASN A 220 0.35 -5.16 4.86
C ASN A 220 -0.55 -6.38 5.04
N GLN A 221 -1.86 -6.21 4.91
CA GLN A 221 -2.83 -7.30 5.00
C GLN A 221 -2.66 -8.31 3.86
N ASP A 222 -2.41 -7.85 2.63
CA ASP A 222 -2.12 -8.72 1.47
C ASP A 222 -0.86 -9.57 1.73
N SER A 223 0.18 -8.98 2.32
CA SER A 223 1.41 -9.68 2.69
C SER A 223 1.15 -10.77 3.75
N ILE A 224 0.31 -10.47 4.75
CA ILE A 224 -0.12 -11.43 5.79
C ILE A 224 -0.95 -12.54 5.16
N ASN A 225 -1.95 -12.21 4.34
CA ASN A 225 -2.82 -13.17 3.67
C ASN A 225 -2.01 -14.11 2.76
N GLN A 226 -1.02 -13.58 2.04
CA GLN A 226 -0.12 -14.39 1.22
C GLN A 226 0.72 -15.35 2.06
N SER A 227 1.22 -14.91 3.23
CA SER A 227 1.94 -15.80 4.17
C SER A 227 1.06 -16.91 4.75
N LEU A 228 -0.22 -16.60 5.02
CA LEU A 228 -1.21 -17.57 5.50
C LEU A 228 -1.64 -18.56 4.40
N ALA A 229 -1.76 -18.10 3.14
CA ALA A 229 -2.03 -18.96 1.99
C ALA A 229 -0.90 -19.99 1.76
N ILE A 230 0.36 -19.57 1.87
CA ILE A 230 1.52 -20.48 1.77
C ILE A 230 1.49 -21.52 2.90
N THR A 231 1.13 -21.10 4.12
CA THR A 231 1.06 -21.98 5.29
C THR A 231 -0.10 -22.96 5.20
N SER A 232 -1.24 -22.56 4.66
CA SER A 232 -2.39 -23.45 4.44
C SER A 232 -2.14 -24.43 3.29
N MET A 233 -1.46 -24.02 2.21
CA MET A 233 -1.03 -24.94 1.14
C MET A 233 0.00 -25.96 1.64
N SER A 234 0.92 -25.58 2.54
CA SER A 234 1.88 -26.51 3.13
C SER A 234 1.22 -27.49 4.10
N LEU A 235 0.26 -27.03 4.92
CA LEU A 235 -0.56 -27.89 5.78
C LEU A 235 -1.40 -28.89 4.99
N ALA A 236 -2.05 -28.45 3.90
CA ALA A 236 -2.83 -29.35 3.04
C ALA A 236 -1.94 -30.41 2.37
N SER A 237 -0.72 -30.04 1.96
CA SER A 237 0.27 -30.99 1.43
C SER A 237 0.72 -31.99 2.50
N ILE A 238 0.88 -31.55 3.75
CA ILE A 238 1.23 -32.43 4.89
C ILE A 238 0.07 -33.37 5.24
N GLU A 239 -1.16 -32.87 5.27
CA GLU A 239 -2.36 -33.72 5.49
C GLU A 239 -2.53 -34.77 4.40
N GLU A 240 -2.27 -34.41 3.14
CA GLU A 240 -2.33 -35.37 2.04
C GLU A 240 -1.24 -36.44 2.13
N ILE A 241 -0.04 -36.07 2.59
CA ILE A 241 1.05 -37.02 2.88
C ILE A 241 0.67 -37.95 4.05
N ILE A 242 0.03 -37.42 5.10
CA ILE A 242 -0.43 -38.22 6.25
C ILE A 242 -1.55 -39.18 5.82
N ARG A 243 -2.52 -38.71 5.02
CA ARG A 243 -3.61 -39.53 4.46
C ARG A 243 -3.08 -40.65 3.55
N LYS A 244 -2.07 -40.38 2.72
CA LYS A 244 -1.42 -41.40 1.88
C LYS A 244 -0.63 -42.43 2.70
N ARG A 245 -0.13 -42.07 3.88
CA ARG A 245 0.70 -42.95 4.72
C ARG A 245 -0.13 -43.81 5.69
N ASN A 246 -1.35 -43.39 6.05
CA ASN A 246 -2.26 -44.14 6.91
C ASN A 246 -3.66 -44.26 6.25
N PRO A 247 -3.87 -45.22 5.33
CA PRO A 247 -5.14 -45.35 4.60
C PRO A 247 -6.31 -45.92 5.43
N TRP A 248 -6.10 -46.19 6.73
CA TRP A 248 -7.09 -46.79 7.63
C TRP A 248 -7.58 -45.83 8.74
N LEU A 249 -7.27 -44.53 8.60
CA LEU A 249 -7.87 -43.40 9.32
C LEU A 249 -8.69 -42.59 8.31
#